data_AF-A0A6L6CKM2-F1
#
_entry.id   AF-A0A6L6CKM2-F1
#
_cell.length_a   1.000
_cell.length_b   1.000
_cell.length_c   1.000
_cell.angle_alpha   90.00
_cell.angle_beta   90.00
_cell.angle_gamma   90.00
#
_symmetry.space_group_name_H-M   'P 1'
#
loop_
_entity.id
_entity.type
_entity.pdbx_description
1 polymer ?
#
loop_
_entity_poly.entity_id
_entity_poly.type
_entity_poly.pdbx_seq_one_letter_code
_entity_poly.pdbx_strand_id
1 'polypeptide(L)'
;MTALENGVMAPVAPQNKLHGWSTKENQLLRFETCDEWDYWWVYEGPAVSTVAAEGSGFPGMTISTEHYIKNQHLDEDKDGVLCFFENREKPTPESGSMQWLKAFDAVWSSLESGKSSNENLDFAASPNALPEDTNIIREGVEMALGAWAPYLNLEKPLAVTVVHPKDKDWFLERWESLGRGGVAEGWFDDFSEFGGGGAGPNGDGSISIYFMTGEEFTPPAGVLDFYYHEVTHVFESQWGGNPSGPIACWTVEGPASFFGFSKSAPSDRETSSSVLAAMRVDRADYLARYFEANDGLNEESIQQAVLNGMNSDESCQFGAPYFGYTLGLFVSEKFLIDFGMEGFVALNQEGMRDSKDVFARSFRQAVGADYGKWVSEDLTPYLLSEFKALTLR
;
A
#
# COMPACT_ATOMS: atom_id res chain seq x y z
N MET A 1 2.97 -31.91 -12.49
CA MET A 1 4.07 -31.23 -11.79
C MET A 1 5.36 -31.60 -12.48
N THR A 2 6.34 -30.71 -12.49
CA THR A 2 7.66 -30.89 -13.08
C THR A 2 8.69 -30.48 -12.03
N ALA A 3 9.73 -31.28 -11.83
CA ALA A 3 10.80 -30.94 -10.90
C ALA A 3 11.69 -29.83 -11.51
N LEU A 4 11.96 -28.80 -10.72
CA LEU A 4 12.87 -27.72 -11.05
C LEU A 4 14.32 -28.05 -10.66
N GLU A 5 15.26 -27.18 -11.04
CA GLU A 5 16.69 -27.39 -10.78
C GLU A 5 17.01 -27.37 -9.29
N ASN A 6 16.30 -26.55 -8.50
CA ASN A 6 16.48 -26.50 -7.05
C ASN A 6 15.80 -27.67 -6.30
N GLY A 7 14.99 -28.49 -6.99
CA GLY A 7 14.29 -29.66 -6.46
C GLY A 7 12.82 -29.42 -6.12
N VAL A 8 12.34 -28.18 -6.22
CA VAL A 8 10.93 -27.82 -6.00
C VAL A 8 10.06 -28.29 -7.17
N MET A 9 8.82 -28.67 -6.87
CA MET A 9 7.85 -29.12 -7.88
C MET A 9 7.01 -27.96 -8.41
N ALA A 10 7.20 -27.60 -9.67
CA ALA A 10 6.38 -26.61 -10.37
C ALA A 10 5.17 -27.27 -11.07
N PRO A 11 4.07 -26.54 -11.28
CA PRO A 11 2.96 -27.02 -12.08
C PRO A 11 3.38 -27.14 -13.56
N VAL A 12 2.72 -28.03 -14.33
CA VAL A 12 3.05 -28.22 -15.77
C VAL A 12 2.58 -27.02 -16.59
N ALA A 13 1.43 -26.46 -16.23
CA ALA A 13 0.95 -25.19 -16.73
C ALA A 13 1.29 -24.11 -15.70
N PRO A 14 1.91 -22.99 -16.10
CA PRO A 14 2.25 -21.92 -15.16
C PRO A 14 1.03 -21.37 -14.43
N GLN A 15 1.21 -20.98 -13.18
CA GLN A 15 0.21 -20.32 -12.35
C GLN A 15 0.71 -18.92 -12.01
N ASN A 16 -0.07 -17.91 -12.38
CA ASN A 16 0.23 -16.50 -12.15
C ASN A 16 -1.01 -15.81 -11.61
N LYS A 17 -0.97 -15.46 -10.33
CA LYS A 17 -2.09 -14.87 -9.60
C LYS A 17 -1.58 -13.94 -8.51
N LEU A 18 -2.35 -12.88 -8.24
CA LEU A 18 -2.20 -12.03 -7.06
C LEU A 18 -0.88 -11.23 -6.99
N HIS A 19 -0.08 -11.12 -8.06
CA HIS A 19 1.19 -10.37 -8.04
C HIS A 19 1.19 -9.08 -8.87
N GLY A 20 0.32 -8.91 -9.87
CA GLY A 20 0.28 -7.70 -10.71
C GLY A 20 1.42 -7.52 -11.72
N TRP A 21 2.54 -8.24 -11.59
CA TRP A 21 3.68 -8.16 -12.52
C TRP A 21 3.51 -8.90 -13.85
N SER A 22 4.09 -8.37 -14.93
CA SER A 22 4.09 -9.07 -16.24
C SER A 22 4.87 -10.38 -16.21
N THR A 23 4.31 -11.42 -16.83
CA THR A 23 4.91 -12.76 -16.93
C THR A 23 5.64 -12.98 -18.26
N LYS A 24 5.70 -11.96 -19.13
CA LYS A 24 6.39 -12.05 -20.42
C LYS A 24 7.88 -12.23 -20.22
N GLU A 25 8.47 -13.21 -20.90
CA GLU A 25 9.86 -13.66 -20.71
C GLU A 25 10.90 -12.52 -20.79
N ASN A 26 10.68 -11.55 -21.67
CA ASN A 26 11.53 -10.38 -21.88
C ASN A 26 11.35 -9.26 -20.83
N GLN A 27 10.32 -9.35 -19.99
CA GLN A 27 9.98 -8.38 -18.95
C GLN A 27 10.14 -8.95 -17.53
N LEU A 28 10.29 -10.27 -17.38
CA LEU A 28 10.60 -10.88 -16.09
C LEU A 28 11.93 -10.32 -15.55
N LEU A 29 11.95 -9.80 -14.34
CA LEU A 29 13.19 -9.35 -13.70
C LEU A 29 13.97 -10.54 -13.13
N ARG A 30 15.30 -10.45 -13.19
CA ARG A 30 16.20 -11.39 -12.50
C ARG A 30 16.92 -10.62 -11.42
N PHE A 31 16.95 -11.19 -10.23
CA PHE A 31 17.61 -10.64 -9.06
C PHE A 31 18.74 -11.58 -8.66
N GLU A 32 19.78 -11.03 -8.04
CA GLU A 32 20.91 -11.80 -7.52
C GLU A 32 20.76 -12.12 -6.04
N THR A 33 19.98 -11.32 -5.30
CA THR A 33 19.78 -11.47 -3.86
C THR A 33 18.32 -11.25 -3.46
N CYS A 34 17.94 -11.74 -2.28
CA CYS A 34 16.64 -11.40 -1.71
C CYS A 34 16.53 -9.92 -1.34
N ASP A 35 17.64 -9.21 -1.13
CA ASP A 35 17.61 -7.77 -0.89
C ASP A 35 17.21 -6.98 -2.15
N GLU A 36 17.71 -7.40 -3.32
CA GLU A 36 17.27 -6.86 -4.60
C GLU A 36 15.82 -7.23 -4.88
N TRP A 37 15.40 -8.43 -4.47
CA TRP A 37 14.02 -8.89 -4.58
C TRP A 37 13.03 -8.02 -3.79
N ASP A 38 13.31 -7.80 -2.50
CA ASP A 38 12.47 -7.02 -1.56
C ASP A 38 12.28 -5.57 -2.03
N TYR A 39 13.21 -5.04 -2.83
CA TYR A 39 13.10 -3.70 -3.42
C TYR A 39 12.04 -3.62 -4.53
N TRP A 40 11.82 -4.70 -5.28
CA TRP A 40 10.91 -4.71 -6.42
C TRP A 40 9.56 -5.35 -6.11
N TRP A 41 9.49 -6.32 -5.19
CA TRP A 41 8.24 -7.01 -4.90
C TRP A 41 7.51 -6.36 -3.73
N VAL A 42 6.26 -5.95 -3.97
CA VAL A 42 5.33 -5.66 -2.88
C VAL A 42 4.77 -7.02 -2.46
N TYR A 43 4.86 -7.35 -1.18
CA TYR A 43 4.59 -8.67 -0.60
C TYR A 43 5.72 -9.68 -0.79
N GLU A 44 5.72 -10.72 0.04
CA GLU A 44 6.73 -11.79 -0.02
C GLU A 44 6.76 -12.43 -1.41
N GLY A 45 7.96 -12.87 -1.83
CA GLY A 45 8.19 -13.39 -3.17
C GLY A 45 7.22 -14.52 -3.54
N PRO A 46 6.89 -14.66 -4.82
CA PRO A 46 5.78 -15.48 -5.24
C PRO A 46 6.07 -16.95 -4.94
N ALA A 47 5.04 -17.63 -4.47
CA ALA A 47 5.01 -19.07 -4.49
C ALA A 47 5.07 -19.58 -5.94
N VAL A 48 5.79 -20.67 -6.15
CA VAL A 48 5.85 -21.37 -7.45
C VAL A 48 4.48 -21.89 -7.88
N SER A 49 3.57 -22.13 -6.93
CA SER A 49 2.26 -22.73 -7.16
C SER A 49 1.27 -22.44 -6.03
N THR A 50 0.00 -22.70 -6.29
CA THR A 50 -1.09 -22.64 -5.29
C THR A 50 -0.81 -23.58 -4.11
N VAL A 51 -0.23 -24.77 -4.35
CA VAL A 51 0.09 -25.73 -3.29
C VAL A 51 1.21 -25.21 -2.39
N ALA A 52 2.22 -24.55 -2.97
CA ALA A 52 3.29 -23.92 -2.19
C ALA A 52 2.76 -22.73 -1.40
N ALA A 53 1.91 -21.89 -2.01
CA ALA A 53 1.23 -20.79 -1.32
C ALA A 53 0.37 -21.29 -0.14
N GLU A 54 -0.44 -22.33 -0.33
CA GLU A 54 -1.22 -22.94 0.76
C GLU A 54 -0.31 -23.55 1.85
N GLY A 55 0.80 -24.16 1.44
CA GLY A 55 1.79 -24.76 2.33
C GLY A 55 2.56 -23.75 3.20
N SER A 56 2.72 -22.52 2.70
CA SER A 56 3.37 -21.42 3.42
C SER A 56 2.60 -20.96 4.67
N GLY A 57 1.28 -21.24 4.72
CA GLY A 57 0.41 -20.74 5.77
C GLY A 57 0.14 -19.24 5.72
N PHE A 58 0.58 -18.52 4.68
CA PHE A 58 0.34 -17.09 4.47
C PHE A 58 -0.86 -16.86 3.53
N PRO A 59 -2.02 -16.43 4.05
CA PRO A 59 -3.19 -16.14 3.22
C PRO A 59 -2.89 -14.96 2.28
N GLY A 60 -3.15 -15.13 0.99
CA GLY A 60 -2.92 -14.06 0.01
C GLY A 60 -1.51 -14.01 -0.58
N MET A 61 -0.70 -15.04 -0.33
CA MET A 61 0.61 -15.18 -0.97
C MET A 61 0.48 -15.10 -2.49
N THR A 62 1.33 -14.26 -3.08
CA THR A 62 1.38 -14.12 -4.53
C THR A 62 1.86 -15.41 -5.17
N ILE A 63 1.34 -15.78 -6.35
CA ILE A 63 1.71 -17.02 -7.05
C ILE A 63 2.22 -16.65 -8.42
N SER A 64 3.48 -16.94 -8.74
CA SER A 64 4.02 -16.74 -10.09
C SER A 64 5.06 -17.81 -10.39
N THR A 65 4.64 -18.80 -11.18
CA THR A 65 5.54 -19.87 -11.63
C THR A 65 6.72 -19.32 -12.43
N GLU A 66 6.51 -18.32 -13.28
CA GLU A 66 7.53 -17.75 -14.16
C GLU A 66 8.58 -16.95 -13.39
N HIS A 67 8.15 -16.05 -12.50
CA HIS A 67 9.08 -15.30 -11.66
C HIS A 67 9.85 -16.21 -10.70
N TYR A 68 9.15 -17.20 -10.13
CA TYR A 68 9.77 -18.22 -9.31
C TYR A 68 10.86 -18.95 -10.10
N ILE A 69 10.56 -19.51 -11.28
CA ILE A 69 11.54 -20.28 -12.06
C ILE A 69 12.75 -19.43 -12.42
N LYS A 70 12.55 -18.16 -12.79
CA LYS A 70 13.64 -17.25 -13.15
C LYS A 70 14.57 -16.94 -11.97
N ASN A 71 14.02 -16.94 -10.76
CA ASN A 71 14.72 -16.55 -9.53
C ASN A 71 14.81 -17.68 -8.48
N GLN A 72 14.61 -18.94 -8.89
CA GLN A 72 14.57 -20.13 -8.02
C GLN A 72 15.83 -20.37 -7.17
N HIS A 73 16.92 -19.65 -7.48
CA HIS A 73 18.15 -19.66 -6.72
C HIS A 73 18.05 -18.86 -5.40
N LEU A 74 17.02 -18.01 -5.27
CA LEU A 74 16.70 -17.26 -4.06
C LEU A 74 15.79 -18.04 -3.09
N ASP A 75 15.27 -19.19 -3.50
CA ASP A 75 14.59 -20.14 -2.61
C ASP A 75 15.64 -21.07 -1.99
N GLU A 76 16.21 -20.63 -0.87
CA GLU A 76 17.32 -21.32 -0.20
C GLU A 76 16.87 -22.57 0.57
N ASP A 77 15.64 -22.60 1.11
CA ASP A 77 15.11 -23.73 1.89
C ASP A 77 14.26 -24.70 1.06
N LYS A 78 13.91 -24.30 -0.17
CA LYS A 78 13.22 -25.11 -1.17
C LYS A 78 11.78 -25.41 -0.76
N ASP A 79 11.14 -24.47 -0.08
CA ASP A 79 9.72 -24.55 0.26
C ASP A 79 8.81 -24.21 -0.94
N GLY A 80 9.39 -23.66 -2.00
CA GLY A 80 8.67 -23.24 -3.19
C GLY A 80 8.12 -21.83 -3.12
N VAL A 81 8.68 -20.98 -2.25
CA VAL A 81 8.36 -19.57 -2.10
C VAL A 81 9.65 -18.74 -2.10
N LEU A 82 9.75 -17.78 -3.02
CA LEU A 82 10.96 -16.95 -3.08
C LEU A 82 11.05 -16.02 -1.86
N CYS A 83 12.22 -15.99 -1.22
CA CYS A 83 12.53 -15.02 -0.17
C CYS A 83 11.49 -14.96 0.97
N PHE A 84 10.82 -16.08 1.27
CA PHE A 84 9.77 -16.17 2.28
C PHE A 84 10.32 -16.14 3.71
N PHE A 85 9.56 -15.49 4.61
CA PHE A 85 10.02 -15.15 5.97
C PHE A 85 10.30 -16.35 6.89
N GLU A 86 9.87 -17.57 6.60
CA GLU A 86 10.17 -18.71 7.50
C GLU A 86 11.67 -19.06 7.56
N ASN A 87 12.47 -18.55 6.61
CA ASN A 87 13.94 -18.70 6.60
C ASN A 87 14.71 -17.55 7.21
N ARG A 88 14.06 -16.41 7.40
CA ARG A 88 14.56 -15.37 8.31
C ARG A 88 14.13 -15.83 9.70
N GLU A 89 14.92 -15.63 10.75
CA GLU A 89 14.41 -15.92 12.10
C GLU A 89 13.08 -15.16 12.26
N LYS A 90 11.94 -15.88 12.28
CA LYS A 90 10.61 -15.27 12.47
C LYS A 90 10.77 -14.26 13.57
N PRO A 91 10.51 -12.96 13.31
CA PRO A 91 10.63 -11.99 14.35
C PRO A 91 9.63 -12.38 15.44
N THR A 92 10.12 -12.99 16.52
CA THR A 92 9.34 -13.14 17.73
C THR A 92 8.81 -11.75 18.02
N PRO A 93 7.49 -11.57 18.25
CA PRO A 93 6.86 -10.28 18.56
C PRO A 93 7.47 -9.52 19.75
N GLU A 94 8.51 -10.07 20.37
CA GLU A 94 9.20 -9.60 21.54
C GLU A 94 10.25 -8.50 21.27
N SER A 95 10.68 -8.22 20.02
CA SER A 95 11.78 -7.25 19.81
C SER A 95 11.38 -5.83 19.41
N GLY A 96 10.15 -5.57 18.93
CA GLY A 96 9.63 -4.21 18.70
C GLY A 96 8.78 -3.71 19.86
N SER A 97 8.51 -2.42 19.95
CA SER A 97 7.54 -1.97 20.94
C SER A 97 6.15 -2.48 20.53
N MET A 98 5.44 -3.20 21.41
CA MET A 98 4.05 -3.64 21.17
C MET A 98 3.07 -2.45 21.05
N GLN A 99 3.58 -1.21 20.99
CA GLN A 99 2.79 0.01 20.85
C GLN A 99 2.10 0.08 19.49
N TRP A 100 2.65 -0.52 18.44
CA TRP A 100 2.01 -0.57 17.12
C TRP A 100 0.63 -1.23 17.16
N LEU A 101 0.42 -2.21 18.05
CA LEU A 101 -0.89 -2.84 18.24
C LEU A 101 -1.94 -1.83 18.72
N LYS A 102 -1.55 -0.76 19.41
CA LYS A 102 -2.46 0.32 19.79
C LYS A 102 -2.98 1.06 18.56
N ALA A 103 -2.12 1.36 17.58
CA ALA A 103 -2.53 1.99 16.33
C ALA A 103 -3.37 1.01 15.49
N PHE A 104 -2.94 -0.25 15.36
CA PHE A 104 -3.71 -1.29 14.70
C PHE A 104 -5.11 -1.44 15.30
N ASP A 105 -5.23 -1.52 16.62
CA ASP A 105 -6.52 -1.66 17.30
C ASP A 105 -7.41 -0.43 17.17
N ALA A 106 -6.80 0.77 17.12
CA ALA A 106 -7.52 2.00 16.85
C ALA A 106 -8.15 1.96 15.45
N VAL A 107 -7.40 1.54 14.42
CA VAL A 107 -7.92 1.36 13.06
C VAL A 107 -8.96 0.25 13.00
N TRP A 108 -8.63 -0.91 13.55
CA TRP A 108 -9.47 -2.11 13.50
C TRP A 108 -10.86 -1.86 14.07
N SER A 109 -10.93 -1.19 15.22
CA SER A 109 -12.18 -0.88 15.93
C SER A 109 -12.94 0.28 15.29
N SER A 110 -12.23 1.21 14.65
CA SER A 110 -12.84 2.41 14.05
C SER A 110 -13.39 2.16 12.66
N LEU A 111 -12.80 1.21 11.93
CA LEU A 111 -13.20 0.75 10.60
C LEU A 111 -13.88 -0.61 10.68
N GLU A 112 -14.83 -0.78 11.61
CA GLU A 112 -15.71 -1.93 11.58
C GLU A 112 -16.51 -1.94 10.28
N SER A 113 -16.68 -3.12 9.69
CA SER A 113 -17.38 -3.29 8.42
C SER A 113 -18.84 -2.87 8.54
N GLY A 114 -19.13 -1.62 8.20
CA GLY A 114 -20.48 -1.13 7.98
C GLY A 114 -21.08 -1.77 6.73
N LYS A 115 -22.41 -1.91 6.70
CA LYS A 115 -23.10 -2.28 5.45
C LYS A 115 -23.02 -1.09 4.49
N SER A 116 -22.10 -1.15 3.53
CA SER A 116 -22.19 -0.33 2.32
C SER A 116 -23.50 -0.68 1.59
N SER A 117 -24.26 0.33 1.19
CA SER A 117 -25.33 0.16 0.21
C SER A 117 -24.75 0.39 -1.19
N ASN A 118 -24.91 -0.57 -2.10
CA ASN A 118 -24.50 -0.49 -3.51
C ASN A 118 -25.04 0.76 -4.25
N GLU A 119 -25.99 1.49 -3.66
CA GLU A 119 -26.57 2.73 -4.17
C GLU A 119 -25.56 3.90 -4.24
N ASN A 120 -24.35 3.75 -3.67
CA ASN A 120 -23.35 4.82 -3.59
C ASN A 120 -22.20 4.72 -4.62
N LEU A 121 -22.23 3.77 -5.58
CA LEU A 121 -21.18 3.64 -6.60
C LEU A 121 -21.68 3.95 -8.02
N ASP A 122 -20.97 4.83 -8.74
CA ASP A 122 -21.04 4.93 -10.20
C ASP A 122 -19.94 4.04 -10.81
N PHE A 123 -20.24 2.74 -10.89
CA PHE A 123 -19.26 1.73 -11.30
C PHE A 123 -19.33 1.45 -12.81
N ALA A 124 -18.19 1.60 -13.49
CA ALA A 124 -18.02 1.32 -14.91
C ALA A 124 -16.82 0.40 -15.14
N ALA A 125 -16.96 -0.57 -16.06
CA ALA A 125 -15.88 -1.45 -16.50
C ALA A 125 -15.74 -1.37 -18.03
N SER A 126 -14.51 -1.40 -18.52
CA SER A 126 -14.21 -1.34 -19.94
C SER A 126 -14.59 -2.64 -20.67
N PRO A 127 -14.78 -2.62 -22.00
CA PRO A 127 -15.27 -3.79 -22.75
C PRO A 127 -14.45 -5.08 -22.62
N ASN A 128 -13.13 -4.97 -22.47
CA ASN A 128 -12.24 -6.12 -22.30
C ASN A 128 -11.93 -6.44 -20.83
N ALA A 129 -12.44 -5.67 -19.86
CA ALA A 129 -12.23 -5.96 -18.44
C ALA A 129 -12.84 -7.34 -18.09
N LEU A 130 -12.08 -8.14 -17.33
CA LEU A 130 -12.51 -9.49 -16.97
C LEU A 130 -13.66 -9.42 -15.95
N PRO A 131 -14.79 -10.13 -16.16
CA PRO A 131 -15.93 -10.07 -15.24
C PRO A 131 -15.61 -10.51 -13.80
N GLU A 132 -14.71 -11.48 -13.64
CA GLU A 132 -14.26 -11.97 -12.34
C GLU A 132 -13.52 -10.86 -11.57
N ASP A 133 -12.49 -10.26 -12.19
CA ASP A 133 -11.73 -9.14 -11.63
C ASP A 133 -12.63 -7.96 -11.29
N THR A 134 -13.58 -7.65 -12.18
CA THR A 134 -14.54 -6.57 -12.00
C THR A 134 -15.42 -6.79 -10.75
N ASN A 135 -15.85 -8.03 -10.50
CA ASN A 135 -16.63 -8.36 -9.32
C ASN A 135 -15.79 -8.30 -8.04
N ILE A 136 -14.56 -8.81 -8.08
CA ILE A 136 -13.62 -8.74 -6.94
C ILE A 136 -13.38 -7.27 -6.55
N ILE A 137 -13.10 -6.41 -7.53
CA ILE A 137 -12.89 -4.98 -7.30
C ILE A 137 -14.14 -4.33 -6.72
N ARG A 138 -15.31 -4.61 -7.30
CA ARG A 138 -16.57 -4.07 -6.77
C ARG A 138 -16.77 -4.45 -5.31
N GLU A 139 -16.65 -5.73 -4.97
CA GLU A 139 -16.85 -6.21 -3.60
C GLU A 139 -15.81 -5.63 -2.64
N GLY A 140 -14.54 -5.54 -3.05
CA GLY A 140 -13.46 -4.95 -2.26
C GLY A 140 -13.69 -3.47 -1.98
N VAL A 141 -14.03 -2.69 -3.01
CA VAL A 141 -14.35 -1.25 -2.87
C VAL A 141 -15.61 -1.05 -2.02
N GLU A 142 -16.67 -1.82 -2.25
CA GLU A 142 -17.90 -1.73 -1.45
C GLU A 142 -17.61 -2.02 0.03
N MET A 143 -16.77 -3.02 0.34
CA MET A 143 -16.41 -3.34 1.72
C MET A 143 -15.58 -2.23 2.37
N ALA A 144 -14.53 -1.76 1.69
CA ALA A 144 -13.68 -0.69 2.20
C ALA A 144 -14.47 0.62 2.38
N LEU A 145 -15.33 0.97 1.41
CA LEU A 145 -16.21 2.13 1.49
C LEU A 145 -17.19 2.03 2.65
N GLY A 146 -17.75 0.83 2.90
CA GLY A 146 -18.63 0.58 4.04
C GLY A 146 -17.94 0.81 5.39
N ALA A 147 -16.66 0.47 5.50
CA ALA A 147 -15.86 0.69 6.70
C ALA A 147 -15.53 2.19 6.91
N TRP A 148 -15.26 2.92 5.83
CA TRP A 148 -14.99 4.37 5.88
C TRP A 148 -16.24 5.25 5.95
N ALA A 149 -17.43 4.69 5.71
CA ALA A 149 -18.70 5.42 5.65
C ALA A 149 -18.97 6.38 6.84
N PRO A 150 -18.59 6.08 8.10
CA PRO A 150 -18.77 7.02 9.22
C PRO A 150 -17.96 8.32 9.09
N TYR A 151 -16.89 8.32 8.30
CA TYR A 151 -15.95 9.45 8.13
C TYR A 151 -16.08 10.14 6.76
N LEU A 152 -16.87 9.55 5.86
CA LEU A 152 -17.12 10.06 4.51
C LEU A 152 -18.44 10.81 4.45
N ASN A 153 -18.48 11.82 3.59
CA ASN A 153 -19.66 12.61 3.28
C ASN A 153 -19.69 12.90 1.78
N LEU A 154 -19.78 11.82 1.00
CA LEU A 154 -19.81 11.90 -0.45
C LEU A 154 -21.18 12.44 -0.91
N GLU A 155 -21.19 13.65 -1.47
CA GLU A 155 -22.42 14.26 -2.01
C GLU A 155 -22.90 13.60 -3.31
N LYS A 156 -22.01 12.87 -3.98
CA LYS A 156 -22.27 12.12 -5.21
C LYS A 156 -21.76 10.68 -5.06
N PRO A 157 -22.32 9.72 -5.83
CA PRO A 157 -21.75 8.38 -5.89
C PRO A 157 -20.25 8.40 -6.20
N LEU A 158 -19.48 7.53 -5.55
CA LEU A 158 -18.07 7.33 -5.86
C LEU A 158 -17.96 6.70 -7.26
N ALA A 159 -17.28 7.38 -8.18
CA ALA A 159 -17.06 6.83 -9.50
C ALA A 159 -15.95 5.77 -9.44
N VAL A 160 -16.26 4.53 -9.79
CA VAL A 160 -15.30 3.42 -9.85
C VAL A 160 -15.09 3.03 -11.30
N THR A 161 -13.85 3.07 -11.79
CA THR A 161 -13.53 2.74 -13.18
C THR A 161 -12.57 1.56 -13.25
N VAL A 162 -12.99 0.44 -13.82
CA VAL A 162 -12.12 -0.71 -14.10
C VAL A 162 -11.77 -0.72 -15.57
N VAL A 163 -10.48 -0.70 -15.90
CA VAL A 163 -9.98 -0.58 -17.27
C VAL A 163 -9.04 -1.71 -17.63
N HIS A 164 -9.18 -2.23 -18.85
CA HIS A 164 -8.22 -3.12 -19.49
C HIS A 164 -7.24 -2.32 -20.36
N PRO A 165 -5.95 -2.70 -20.46
CA PRO A 165 -4.98 -2.03 -21.34
C PRO A 165 -5.29 -2.04 -22.84
N LYS A 166 -6.33 -2.77 -23.26
CA LYS A 166 -6.82 -2.80 -24.65
C LYS A 166 -7.82 -1.66 -24.92
N ASP A 167 -8.28 -0.97 -23.88
CA ASP A 167 -9.43 -0.07 -23.91
C ASP A 167 -9.04 1.39 -23.61
N LYS A 168 -7.90 1.86 -24.12
CA LYS A 168 -7.41 3.23 -23.91
C LYS A 168 -8.45 4.28 -24.28
N ASP A 169 -9.04 4.20 -25.47
CA ASP A 169 -10.01 5.18 -25.96
C ASP A 169 -11.26 5.25 -25.04
N TRP A 170 -11.75 4.09 -24.59
CA TRP A 170 -12.87 4.04 -23.65
C TRP A 170 -12.53 4.68 -22.30
N PHE A 171 -11.31 4.44 -21.80
CA PHE A 171 -10.84 5.03 -20.55
C PHE A 171 -10.72 6.54 -20.65
N LEU A 172 -10.16 7.06 -21.75
CA LEU A 172 -10.05 8.50 -21.98
C LEU A 172 -11.43 9.16 -22.05
N GLU A 173 -12.41 8.52 -22.72
CA GLU A 173 -13.80 9.00 -22.74
C GLU A 173 -14.43 9.00 -21.34
N ARG A 174 -14.25 7.91 -20.57
CA ARG A 174 -14.74 7.84 -19.18
C ARG A 174 -14.09 8.93 -18.31
N TRP A 175 -12.79 9.13 -18.43
CA TRP A 175 -12.03 10.13 -17.68
C TRP A 175 -12.51 11.55 -17.98
N GLU A 176 -12.72 11.87 -19.26
CA GLU A 176 -13.27 13.15 -19.70
C GLU A 176 -14.71 13.34 -19.19
N SER A 177 -15.54 12.28 -19.20
CA SER A 177 -16.92 12.34 -18.69
C SER A 177 -17.01 12.65 -17.19
N LEU A 178 -15.98 12.28 -16.43
CA LEU A 178 -15.81 12.61 -15.01
C LEU A 178 -15.23 14.02 -14.80
N GLY A 179 -15.01 14.78 -15.87
CA GLY A 179 -14.47 16.14 -15.80
C GLY A 179 -13.02 16.19 -15.32
N ARG A 180 -12.25 15.10 -15.47
CA ARG A 180 -10.83 15.08 -15.12
C ARG A 180 -9.98 15.48 -16.34
N GLY A 181 -8.97 16.32 -16.12
CA GLY A 181 -8.13 16.86 -17.20
C GLY A 181 -6.70 16.30 -17.20
N GLY A 182 -6.03 16.40 -18.36
CA GLY A 182 -4.58 16.57 -18.52
C GLY A 182 -3.62 15.43 -18.18
N VAL A 183 -4.03 14.41 -17.41
CA VAL A 183 -3.11 13.34 -16.93
C VAL A 183 -3.58 11.92 -17.28
N ALA A 184 -4.74 11.78 -17.92
CA ALA A 184 -5.33 10.47 -18.24
C ALA A 184 -4.41 9.61 -19.11
N GLU A 185 -3.84 10.20 -20.16
CA GLU A 185 -2.96 9.48 -21.08
C GLU A 185 -1.68 9.02 -20.39
N GLY A 186 -1.04 9.91 -19.62
CA GLY A 186 0.17 9.58 -18.85
C GLY A 186 -0.09 8.46 -17.87
N TRP A 187 -1.16 8.57 -17.07
CA TRP A 187 -1.56 7.51 -16.15
C TRP A 187 -1.82 6.19 -16.88
N PHE A 188 -2.59 6.21 -17.97
CA PHE A 188 -2.85 4.98 -18.71
C PHE A 188 -1.56 4.34 -19.20
N ASP A 189 -0.65 5.13 -19.77
CA ASP A 189 0.59 4.64 -20.33
C ASP A 189 1.50 4.04 -19.23
N ASP A 190 1.64 4.72 -18.08
CA ASP A 190 2.45 4.27 -16.94
C ASP A 190 1.97 2.93 -16.37
N PHE A 191 0.65 2.73 -16.28
CA PHE A 191 0.08 1.53 -15.65
C PHE A 191 -0.29 0.43 -16.65
N SER A 192 -0.34 0.72 -17.97
CA SER A 192 -0.71 -0.26 -19.03
C SER A 192 0.14 -1.53 -19.05
N GLU A 193 1.36 -1.46 -18.52
CA GLU A 193 2.30 -2.57 -18.49
C GLU A 193 2.35 -3.30 -17.13
N PHE A 194 1.87 -2.68 -16.04
CA PHE A 194 2.06 -3.18 -14.67
C PHE A 194 0.77 -3.30 -13.86
N GLY A 195 -0.39 -2.94 -14.44
CA GLY A 195 -1.64 -2.80 -13.69
C GLY A 195 -1.55 -1.65 -12.68
N GLY A 196 -2.55 -1.46 -11.83
CA GLY A 196 -2.46 -0.46 -10.76
C GLY A 196 -3.79 0.13 -10.33
N GLY A 197 -3.73 1.04 -9.37
CA GLY A 197 -4.87 1.73 -8.77
C GLY A 197 -4.59 3.20 -8.57
N GLY A 198 -5.64 3.94 -8.24
CA GLY A 198 -5.51 5.29 -7.73
C GLY A 198 -6.88 5.89 -7.43
N ALA A 199 -6.90 6.90 -6.58
CA ALA A 199 -8.05 7.74 -6.35
C ALA A 199 -7.70 9.22 -6.51
N GLY A 200 -8.68 10.04 -6.91
CA GLY A 200 -8.48 11.47 -6.97
C GLY A 200 -9.73 12.28 -7.29
N PRO A 201 -9.65 13.60 -7.09
CA PRO A 201 -10.78 14.49 -7.33
C PRO A 201 -11.12 14.63 -8.81
N ASN A 202 -12.39 14.85 -9.07
CA ASN A 202 -13.01 15.16 -10.35
C ASN A 202 -13.22 16.68 -10.48
N GLY A 203 -13.38 17.17 -11.71
CA GLY A 203 -13.56 18.61 -11.95
C GLY A 203 -14.84 19.22 -11.34
N ASP A 204 -15.78 18.37 -10.93
CA ASP A 204 -17.05 18.76 -10.31
C ASP A 204 -17.08 18.60 -8.78
N GLY A 205 -15.92 18.34 -8.17
CA GLY A 205 -15.76 18.13 -6.72
C GLY A 205 -16.10 16.72 -6.23
N SER A 206 -16.57 15.81 -7.10
CA SER A 206 -16.66 14.39 -6.76
C SER A 206 -15.29 13.73 -6.76
N ILE A 207 -15.23 12.46 -6.35
CA ILE A 207 -13.98 11.68 -6.29
C ILE A 207 -14.18 10.46 -7.18
N SER A 208 -13.11 10.06 -7.87
CA SER A 208 -13.07 8.80 -8.61
C SER A 208 -11.95 7.91 -8.08
N ILE A 209 -12.18 6.61 -8.21
CA ILE A 209 -11.20 5.55 -8.02
C ILE A 209 -11.13 4.76 -9.33
N TYR A 210 -9.93 4.33 -9.71
CA TYR A 210 -9.69 3.67 -10.98
C TYR A 210 -8.70 2.53 -10.80
N PHE A 211 -8.90 1.47 -11.57
CA PHE A 211 -8.15 0.22 -11.48
C PHE A 211 -7.82 -0.30 -12.86
N MET A 212 -6.57 -0.68 -13.07
CA MET A 212 -6.14 -1.34 -14.30
C MET A 212 -5.97 -2.84 -14.08
N THR A 213 -6.76 -3.62 -14.84
CA THR A 213 -6.83 -5.09 -14.76
C THR A 213 -6.70 -5.72 -16.13
N GLY A 214 -6.17 -6.93 -16.19
CA GLY A 214 -6.03 -7.66 -17.46
C GLY A 214 -5.46 -9.05 -17.23
N GLU A 215 -5.23 -9.79 -18.30
CA GLU A 215 -4.83 -11.20 -18.19
C GLU A 215 -3.50 -11.40 -17.44
N GLU A 216 -2.64 -10.37 -17.42
CA GLU A 216 -1.34 -10.37 -16.76
C GLU A 216 -1.35 -9.69 -15.37
N PHE A 217 -2.38 -8.92 -15.03
CA PHE A 217 -2.50 -8.15 -13.79
C PHE A 217 -3.93 -8.31 -13.27
N THR A 218 -4.11 -9.40 -12.51
CA THR A 218 -5.38 -9.76 -11.86
C THR A 218 -5.38 -9.21 -10.43
N PRO A 219 -6.50 -8.66 -9.95
CA PRO A 219 -6.59 -8.16 -8.59
C PRO A 219 -6.41 -9.30 -7.58
N PRO A 220 -5.78 -9.04 -6.43
CA PRO A 220 -5.59 -10.07 -5.42
C PRO A 220 -6.95 -10.49 -4.84
N ALA A 221 -7.36 -11.74 -5.07
CA ALA A 221 -8.49 -12.36 -4.40
C ALA A 221 -8.15 -12.64 -2.92
N GLY A 222 -8.94 -12.09 -2.00
CA GLY A 222 -8.85 -12.38 -0.57
C GLY A 222 -7.89 -11.50 0.23
N VAL A 223 -7.07 -10.67 -0.41
CA VAL A 223 -6.32 -9.59 0.25
C VAL A 223 -6.99 -8.28 -0.13
N LEU A 224 -7.51 -7.59 0.88
CA LEU A 224 -8.32 -6.39 0.68
C LEU A 224 -7.57 -5.09 1.00
N ASP A 225 -6.31 -5.18 1.40
CA ASP A 225 -5.49 -4.03 1.75
C ASP A 225 -5.42 -3.00 0.64
N PHE A 226 -5.30 -3.43 -0.61
CA PHE A 226 -5.31 -2.56 -1.78
C PHE A 226 -6.60 -1.73 -1.87
N TYR A 227 -7.77 -2.30 -1.60
CA TYR A 227 -9.02 -1.55 -1.63
C TYR A 227 -9.15 -0.59 -0.44
N TYR A 228 -8.70 -1.00 0.75
CA TYR A 228 -8.67 -0.12 1.92
C TYR A 228 -7.65 1.02 1.74
N HIS A 229 -6.54 0.76 1.07
CA HIS A 229 -5.54 1.75 0.68
C HIS A 229 -6.16 2.81 -0.23
N GLU A 230 -6.75 2.40 -1.36
CA GLU A 230 -7.32 3.33 -2.32
C GLU A 230 -8.55 4.09 -1.78
N VAL A 231 -9.39 3.44 -0.95
CA VAL A 231 -10.51 4.14 -0.28
C VAL A 231 -10.00 5.11 0.81
N THR A 232 -8.83 4.88 1.39
CA THR A 232 -8.20 5.89 2.26
C THR A 232 -7.88 7.15 1.47
N HIS A 233 -7.40 7.04 0.22
CA HIS A 233 -7.22 8.20 -0.65
C HIS A 233 -8.54 8.88 -1.04
N VAL A 234 -9.67 8.17 -1.06
CA VAL A 234 -11.00 8.80 -1.21
C VAL A 234 -11.30 9.68 0.01
N PHE A 235 -11.07 9.18 1.21
CA PHE A 235 -11.21 9.98 2.44
C PHE A 235 -10.28 11.20 2.43
N GLU A 236 -9.01 11.00 2.10
CA GLU A 236 -8.01 12.07 2.03
C GLU A 236 -8.34 13.08 0.94
N SER A 237 -8.85 12.66 -0.22
CA SER A 237 -9.25 13.57 -1.31
C SER A 237 -10.50 14.39 -0.98
N GLN A 238 -11.39 13.87 -0.12
CA GLN A 238 -12.59 14.61 0.32
C GLN A 238 -12.22 15.81 1.19
N TRP A 239 -11.20 15.65 2.05
CA TRP A 239 -10.89 16.61 3.10
C TRP A 239 -9.59 17.39 2.86
N GLY A 240 -8.60 16.75 2.22
CA GLY A 240 -7.21 17.19 2.13
C GLY A 240 -6.89 18.20 1.03
N GLY A 241 -7.89 18.83 0.40
CA GLY A 241 -7.63 19.87 -0.60
C GLY A 241 -6.79 19.40 -1.80
N ASN A 242 -6.02 20.31 -2.43
CA ASN A 242 -5.18 19.96 -3.58
C ASN A 242 -3.94 19.16 -3.14
N PRO A 243 -3.78 17.89 -3.54
CA PRO A 243 -2.60 17.09 -3.18
C PRO A 243 -1.30 17.60 -3.82
N SER A 244 -1.36 18.51 -4.80
CA SER A 244 -0.21 19.04 -5.54
C SER A 244 0.59 20.14 -4.81
N GLY A 245 0.35 20.36 -3.51
CA GLY A 245 1.15 21.27 -2.70
C GLY A 245 2.38 20.59 -2.07
N PRO A 246 3.33 21.33 -1.46
CA PRO A 246 4.46 20.75 -0.74
C PRO A 246 4.02 20.29 0.65
N ILE A 247 3.52 19.05 0.72
CA ILE A 247 2.98 18.40 1.93
C ILE A 247 4.05 17.49 2.54
N ALA A 248 3.89 17.13 3.82
CA ALA A 248 4.76 16.12 4.41
C ALA A 248 4.58 14.78 3.67
N CYS A 249 5.68 14.25 3.11
CA CYS A 249 5.69 13.06 2.23
C CYS A 249 4.87 11.88 2.74
N TRP A 250 4.87 11.65 4.06
CA TRP A 250 4.14 10.55 4.67
C TRP A 250 2.61 10.68 4.62
N THR A 251 2.03 11.89 4.48
CA THR A 251 0.63 12.19 4.85
C THR A 251 -0.45 11.64 3.91
N VAL A 252 -0.06 10.91 2.86
CA VAL A 252 -0.97 10.33 1.85
C VAL A 252 -0.74 8.84 1.80
N GLU A 253 0.43 8.43 1.31
CA GLU A 253 0.75 7.02 1.15
C GLU A 253 0.99 6.29 2.46
N GLY A 254 1.47 7.00 3.48
CA GLY A 254 1.74 6.43 4.80
C GLY A 254 0.46 5.93 5.47
N PRO A 255 -0.57 6.79 5.65
CA PRO A 255 -1.86 6.39 6.16
C PRO A 255 -2.47 5.31 5.26
N ALA A 256 -2.56 5.52 3.95
CA ALA A 256 -3.17 4.56 3.05
C ALA A 256 -2.52 3.16 3.16
N SER A 257 -1.20 3.08 3.28
CA SER A 257 -0.48 1.82 3.55
C SER A 257 -0.86 1.22 4.89
N PHE A 258 -0.82 2.02 5.97
CA PHE A 258 -1.11 1.54 7.31
C PHE A 258 -2.56 1.04 7.45
N PHE A 259 -3.53 1.79 6.93
CA PHE A 259 -4.95 1.42 6.90
C PHE A 259 -5.20 0.18 6.04
N GLY A 260 -4.57 0.12 4.86
CA GLY A 260 -4.60 -1.03 3.97
C GLY A 260 -4.16 -2.31 4.70
N PHE A 261 -2.92 -2.36 5.20
CA PHE A 261 -2.39 -3.53 5.88
C PHE A 261 -3.17 -3.88 7.16
N SER A 262 -3.65 -2.89 7.90
CA SER A 262 -4.49 -3.10 9.09
C SER A 262 -5.82 -3.78 8.77
N LYS A 263 -6.27 -3.75 7.51
CA LYS A 263 -7.54 -4.30 7.04
C LYS A 263 -7.36 -5.26 5.86
N SER A 264 -6.18 -5.88 5.73
CA SER A 264 -5.86 -6.84 4.68
C SER A 264 -6.80 -8.06 4.67
N ALA A 265 -7.22 -8.51 5.86
CA ALA A 265 -8.22 -9.54 6.07
C ALA A 265 -9.29 -9.04 7.06
N PRO A 266 -10.28 -8.23 6.63
CA PRO A 266 -11.15 -7.47 7.53
C PRO A 266 -12.11 -8.33 8.36
N SER A 267 -12.26 -9.62 8.05
CA SER A 267 -12.97 -10.61 8.88
C SER A 267 -12.07 -11.38 9.84
N ASP A 268 -10.75 -11.19 9.75
CA ASP A 268 -9.75 -11.90 10.54
C ASP A 268 -8.68 -10.92 11.06
N ARG A 269 -8.88 -10.52 12.32
CA ARG A 269 -7.98 -9.58 13.00
C ARG A 269 -6.57 -10.14 13.13
N GLU A 270 -6.44 -11.44 13.39
CA GLU A 270 -5.12 -12.06 13.62
C GLU A 270 -4.31 -12.06 12.33
N THR A 271 -4.94 -12.47 11.22
CA THR A 271 -4.32 -12.39 9.89
C THR A 271 -3.93 -10.95 9.55
N SER A 272 -4.84 -9.97 9.73
CA SER A 272 -4.51 -8.57 9.42
C SER A 272 -3.36 -8.01 10.26
N SER A 273 -3.34 -8.34 11.57
CA SER A 273 -2.24 -7.94 12.45
C SER A 273 -0.91 -8.59 12.06
N SER A 274 -0.94 -9.83 11.57
CA SER A 274 0.24 -10.56 11.12
C SER A 274 0.80 -9.97 9.83
N VAL A 275 -0.06 -9.62 8.87
CA VAL A 275 0.34 -8.93 7.64
C VAL A 275 1.00 -7.59 7.96
N LEU A 276 0.38 -6.76 8.81
CA LEU A 276 0.99 -5.48 9.21
C LEU A 276 2.33 -5.70 9.94
N ALA A 277 2.43 -6.69 10.82
CA ALA A 277 3.68 -7.00 11.51
C ALA A 277 4.80 -7.39 10.53
N ALA A 278 4.52 -8.22 9.53
CA ALA A 278 5.47 -8.60 8.50
C ALA A 278 5.93 -7.38 7.68
N MET A 279 4.99 -6.54 7.25
CA MET A 279 5.30 -5.29 6.54
C MET A 279 6.16 -4.34 7.39
N ARG A 280 5.89 -4.22 8.69
CA ARG A 280 6.74 -3.40 9.58
C ARG A 280 8.18 -3.91 9.59
N VAL A 281 8.40 -5.22 9.67
CA VAL A 281 9.75 -5.79 9.68
C VAL A 281 10.48 -5.48 8.38
N ASP A 282 9.86 -5.78 7.23
CA ASP A 282 10.41 -5.50 5.90
C ASP A 282 10.81 -4.03 5.74
N ARG A 283 9.87 -3.12 6.04
CA ARG A 283 10.06 -1.69 5.84
C ARG A 283 11.08 -1.11 6.82
N ALA A 284 11.15 -1.60 8.05
CA ALA A 284 12.17 -1.19 9.02
C ALA A 284 13.57 -1.64 8.58
N ASP A 285 13.72 -2.86 8.08
CA ASP A 285 14.99 -3.36 7.57
C ASP A 285 15.50 -2.54 6.39
N TYR A 286 14.62 -2.32 5.41
CA TYR A 286 14.95 -1.51 4.24
C TYR A 286 15.35 -0.07 4.61
N LEU A 287 14.59 0.58 5.50
CA LEU A 287 14.88 1.94 5.96
C LEU A 287 16.20 2.01 6.74
N ALA A 288 16.47 1.06 7.64
CA ALA A 288 17.71 1.06 8.42
C ALA A 288 18.93 0.91 7.51
N ARG A 289 18.91 -0.03 6.56
CA ARG A 289 19.99 -0.19 5.58
C ARG A 289 20.17 1.06 4.72
N TYR A 290 19.07 1.67 4.28
CA TYR A 290 19.11 2.93 3.53
C TYR A 290 19.76 4.05 4.34
N PHE A 291 19.35 4.25 5.60
CA PHE A 291 19.92 5.31 6.43
C PHE A 291 21.40 5.04 6.72
N GLU A 292 21.78 3.80 7.07
CA GLU A 292 23.18 3.44 7.31
C GLU A 292 24.07 3.67 6.08
N ALA A 293 23.55 3.47 4.87
CA ALA A 293 24.29 3.67 3.63
C ALA A 293 24.48 5.15 3.24
N ASN A 294 23.58 6.04 3.65
CA ASN A 294 23.60 7.45 3.20
C ASN A 294 24.23 8.38 4.24
N ASP A 295 23.77 8.36 5.50
CA ASP A 295 24.22 9.31 6.55
C ASP A 295 24.23 8.70 7.97
N GLY A 296 24.05 7.38 8.08
CA GLY A 296 23.92 6.67 9.36
C GLY A 296 22.49 6.67 9.90
N LEU A 297 22.13 5.60 10.63
CA LEU A 297 20.86 5.52 11.37
C LEU A 297 20.93 6.34 12.68
N ASN A 298 20.63 7.63 12.58
CA ASN A 298 20.69 8.57 13.70
C ASN A 298 19.52 9.59 13.71
N GLU A 299 19.42 10.37 14.79
CA GLU A 299 18.33 11.34 15.00
C GLU A 299 18.26 12.39 13.91
N GLU A 300 19.41 12.91 13.46
CA GLU A 300 19.48 13.96 12.46
C GLU A 300 18.95 13.45 11.12
N SER A 301 19.44 12.30 10.64
CA SER A 301 19.00 11.70 9.37
C SER A 301 17.48 11.47 9.33
N ILE A 302 16.90 10.95 10.42
CA ILE A 302 15.45 10.69 10.51
C ILE A 302 14.65 12.00 10.56
N GLN A 303 15.07 12.97 11.38
CA GLN A 303 14.39 14.26 11.44
C GLN A 303 14.44 14.98 10.10
N GLN A 304 15.58 14.93 9.41
CA GLN A 304 15.72 15.48 8.06
C GLN A 304 14.78 14.77 7.07
N ALA A 305 14.68 13.44 7.11
CA ALA A 305 13.76 12.72 6.24
C ALA A 305 12.29 13.13 6.47
N VAL A 306 11.86 13.27 7.72
CA VAL A 306 10.46 13.64 8.05
C VAL A 306 10.16 15.12 7.78
N LEU A 307 11.04 16.05 8.20
CA LEU A 307 10.80 17.50 8.10
C LEU A 307 11.22 18.09 6.75
N ASN A 308 12.24 17.54 6.11
CA ASN A 308 12.77 18.04 4.84
C ASN A 308 12.35 17.22 3.64
N GLY A 309 11.95 15.97 3.83
CA GLY A 309 11.13 15.21 2.87
C GLY A 309 9.71 15.77 2.70
N MET A 310 9.40 16.97 3.19
CA MET A 310 8.09 17.63 3.06
C MET A 310 7.78 18.16 1.64
N ASN A 311 8.28 17.49 0.60
CA ASN A 311 7.75 17.64 -0.74
C ASN A 311 7.13 16.29 -1.12
N SER A 312 5.81 16.22 -1.22
CA SER A 312 5.11 15.14 -1.95
C SER A 312 5.28 15.32 -3.45
N ASP A 313 6.52 15.31 -3.90
CA ASP A 313 6.80 15.12 -5.32
C ASP A 313 6.90 13.61 -5.62
N GLU A 314 7.01 13.27 -6.89
CA GLU A 314 7.16 11.88 -7.35
C GLU A 314 8.34 11.17 -6.66
N SER A 315 9.36 11.89 -6.17
CA SER A 315 10.50 11.26 -5.49
C SER A 315 10.14 10.72 -4.11
N CYS A 316 9.14 11.28 -3.44
CA CYS A 316 8.61 10.76 -2.19
C CYS A 316 7.87 9.43 -2.38
N GLN A 317 7.09 9.32 -3.45
CA GLN A 317 6.23 8.16 -3.72
C GLN A 317 6.93 7.06 -4.52
N PHE A 318 7.79 7.45 -5.46
CA PHE A 318 8.40 6.55 -6.46
C PHE A 318 9.94 6.58 -6.45
N GLY A 319 10.56 7.45 -5.64
CA GLY A 319 12.02 7.48 -5.46
C GLY A 319 12.44 6.65 -4.25
N ALA A 320 13.50 5.84 -4.38
CA ALA A 320 14.03 5.06 -3.26
C ALA A 320 14.41 5.97 -2.06
N PRO A 321 14.00 5.63 -0.82
CA PRO A 321 13.44 4.37 -0.37
C PRO A 321 11.90 4.37 -0.28
N TYR A 322 11.21 5.09 -1.16
CA TYR A 322 9.76 5.24 -1.21
C TYR A 322 9.20 5.77 0.12
N PHE A 323 9.78 6.88 0.61
CA PHE A 323 9.52 7.41 1.95
C PHE A 323 8.03 7.60 2.26
N GLY A 324 7.20 7.88 1.24
CA GLY A 324 5.75 7.98 1.41
C GLY A 324 5.14 6.69 1.98
N TYR A 325 5.55 5.54 1.44
CA TYR A 325 5.04 4.23 1.83
C TYR A 325 5.81 3.63 3.01
N THR A 326 7.14 3.68 2.97
CA THR A 326 8.00 2.98 3.95
C THR A 326 8.05 3.74 5.26
N LEU A 327 8.68 4.91 5.27
CA LEU A 327 8.76 5.76 6.46
C LEU A 327 7.37 6.23 6.87
N GLY A 328 6.50 6.54 5.90
CA GLY A 328 5.16 7.01 6.18
C GLY A 328 4.26 6.01 6.90
N LEU A 329 4.45 4.70 6.72
CA LEU A 329 3.77 3.68 7.51
C LEU A 329 4.05 3.86 9.00
N PHE A 330 5.33 4.03 9.39
CA PHE A 330 5.72 4.21 10.78
C PHE A 330 5.35 5.58 11.36
N VAL A 331 5.39 6.64 10.53
CA VAL A 331 4.93 7.96 10.97
C VAL A 331 3.43 7.93 11.25
N SER A 332 2.65 7.25 10.40
CA SER A 332 1.20 7.08 10.57
C SER A 332 0.86 6.22 11.78
N GLU A 333 1.62 5.14 11.97
CA GLU A 333 1.54 4.31 13.17
C GLU A 333 1.74 5.13 14.45
N LYS A 334 2.83 5.90 14.53
CA LYS A 334 3.10 6.74 15.71
C LYS A 334 2.06 7.84 15.89
N PHE A 335 1.61 8.44 14.80
CA PHE A 335 0.57 9.45 14.82
C PHE A 335 -0.74 8.87 15.43
N LEU A 336 -1.14 7.68 15.00
CA LEU A 336 -2.33 7.00 15.55
C LEU A 336 -2.12 6.56 17.01
N ILE A 337 -0.91 6.15 17.39
CA ILE A 337 -0.57 5.88 18.81
C ILE A 337 -0.82 7.12 19.67
N ASP A 338 -0.41 8.31 19.21
CA ASP A 338 -0.42 9.53 20.02
C ASP A 338 -1.77 10.24 19.99
N PHE A 339 -2.41 10.31 18.82
CA PHE A 339 -3.57 11.16 18.58
C PHE A 339 -4.83 10.39 18.18
N GLY A 340 -4.70 9.09 17.91
CA GLY A 340 -5.82 8.22 17.53
C GLY A 340 -6.49 8.60 16.21
N MET A 341 -7.58 7.90 15.92
CA MET A 341 -8.39 8.13 14.72
C MET A 341 -9.02 9.52 14.68
N GLU A 342 -9.42 10.07 15.84
CA GLU A 342 -9.97 11.42 15.92
C GLU A 342 -8.94 12.46 15.47
N GLY A 343 -7.68 12.34 15.91
CA GLY A 343 -6.61 13.21 15.45
C GLY A 343 -6.34 13.07 13.95
N PHE A 344 -6.44 11.86 13.40
CA PHE A 344 -6.22 11.62 11.97
C PHE A 344 -7.31 12.28 11.13
N VAL A 345 -8.57 12.12 11.55
CA VAL A 345 -9.71 12.74 10.89
C VAL A 345 -9.63 14.26 10.98
N ALA A 346 -9.34 14.81 12.17
CA ALA A 346 -9.19 16.24 12.37
C ALA A 346 -8.06 16.82 11.50
N LEU A 347 -6.91 16.14 11.42
CA LEU A 347 -5.78 16.60 10.61
C LEU A 347 -6.14 16.72 9.13
N ASN A 348 -6.88 15.74 8.60
CA ASN A 348 -7.35 15.77 7.21
C ASN A 348 -8.42 16.85 7.00
N GLN A 349 -9.37 17.01 7.92
CA GLN A 349 -10.43 18.03 7.85
C GLN A 349 -9.92 19.47 7.93
N GLU A 350 -8.80 19.69 8.63
CA GLU A 350 -8.13 20.99 8.68
C GLU A 350 -7.52 21.39 7.32
N GLY A 351 -7.66 20.57 6.27
CA GLY A 351 -7.51 21.00 4.89
C GLY A 351 -6.10 21.45 4.54
N MET A 352 -5.10 20.72 5.05
CA MET A 352 -3.72 20.94 4.67
C MET A 352 -3.63 20.82 3.15
N ARG A 353 -2.81 21.60 2.43
CA ARG A 353 -1.56 21.04 1.89
C ARG A 353 -0.72 22.07 1.10
N ASP A 354 -0.97 23.38 1.26
CA ASP A 354 -0.35 24.39 0.39
C ASP A 354 1.11 24.75 0.73
N SER A 355 1.57 24.53 1.97
CA SER A 355 2.96 24.78 2.40
C SER A 355 3.32 24.12 3.73
N LYS A 356 4.63 24.00 4.01
CA LYS A 356 5.14 23.52 5.31
C LYS A 356 4.59 24.30 6.51
N ASP A 357 4.49 25.62 6.39
CA ASP A 357 3.97 26.49 7.46
C ASP A 357 2.47 26.30 7.67
N VAL A 358 1.71 26.07 6.59
CA VAL A 358 0.29 25.73 6.68
C VAL A 358 0.14 24.38 7.38
N PHE A 359 0.91 23.37 6.95
CA PHE A 359 0.92 22.05 7.57
C PHE A 359 1.22 22.11 9.08
N ALA A 360 2.28 22.80 9.50
CA ALA A 360 2.60 22.90 10.93
C ALA A 360 1.48 23.56 11.74
N ARG A 361 0.78 24.55 11.18
CA ARG A 361 -0.36 25.22 11.83
C ARG A 361 -1.57 24.31 11.94
N SER A 362 -2.01 23.65 10.87
CA SER A 362 -3.18 22.79 10.97
C SER A 362 -2.90 21.53 11.78
N PHE A 363 -1.63 21.09 11.91
CA PHE A 363 -1.26 19.98 12.79
C PHE A 363 -1.53 20.38 14.23
N ARG A 364 -1.08 21.58 14.60
CA ARG A 364 -1.37 22.15 15.92
C ARG A 364 -2.85 22.38 16.16
N GLN A 365 -3.62 22.76 15.14
CA GLN A 365 -5.05 22.96 15.27
C GLN A 365 -5.80 21.64 15.47
N ALA A 366 -5.43 20.61 14.71
CA ALA A 366 -6.05 19.28 14.76
C ALA A 366 -5.76 18.54 16.06
N VAL A 367 -4.50 18.51 16.50
CA VAL A 367 -4.08 17.64 17.61
C VAL A 367 -3.48 18.37 18.82
N GLY A 368 -3.41 19.71 18.77
CA GLY A 368 -2.93 20.53 19.88
C GLY A 368 -1.41 20.51 20.10
N ALA A 369 -0.64 19.81 19.25
CA ALA A 369 0.81 19.65 19.37
C ALA A 369 1.59 20.50 18.36
N ASP A 370 2.83 20.86 18.67
CA ASP A 370 3.73 21.48 17.71
C ASP A 370 4.38 20.40 16.84
N TYR A 371 4.25 20.51 15.52
CA TYR A 371 4.72 19.45 14.60
C TYR A 371 6.22 19.22 14.71
N GLY A 372 7.03 20.27 14.73
CA GLY A 372 8.49 20.14 14.83
C GLY A 372 8.92 19.49 16.12
N LYS A 373 8.30 19.89 17.25
CA LYS A 373 8.56 19.26 18.55
C LYS A 373 8.13 17.81 18.62
N TRP A 374 6.93 17.49 18.13
CA TRP A 374 6.47 16.11 18.07
C TRP A 374 7.42 15.25 17.24
N VAL A 375 7.90 15.77 16.10
CA VAL A 375 8.90 15.07 15.29
C VAL A 375 10.19 14.82 16.06
N SER A 376 10.74 15.84 16.73
CA SER A 376 12.04 15.71 17.41
C SER A 376 11.98 14.96 18.74
N GLU A 377 10.94 15.18 19.55
CA GLU A 377 10.86 14.71 20.94
C GLU A 377 10.12 13.37 21.07
N ASP A 378 9.18 13.05 20.17
CA ASP A 378 8.33 11.86 20.28
C ASP A 378 8.53 10.88 19.11
N LEU A 379 8.41 11.35 17.87
CA LEU A 379 8.46 10.50 16.67
C LEU A 379 9.86 9.97 16.40
N THR A 380 10.89 10.84 16.39
CA THR A 380 12.26 10.41 16.04
C THR A 380 12.81 9.35 17.00
N PRO A 381 12.68 9.50 18.35
CA PRO A 381 13.10 8.45 19.27
C PRO A 381 12.35 7.14 19.06
N TYR A 382 11.06 7.23 18.73
CA TYR A 382 10.23 6.06 18.41
C TYR A 382 10.74 5.34 17.15
N LEU A 383 10.93 6.05 16.03
CA LEU A 383 11.42 5.49 14.78
C LEU A 383 12.79 4.83 14.94
N LEU A 384 13.72 5.50 15.64
CA LEU A 384 15.02 4.91 15.96
C LEU A 384 14.90 3.62 16.77
N SER A 385 13.97 3.58 17.72
CA SER A 385 13.75 2.38 18.53
C SER A 385 13.22 1.24 17.68
N GLU A 386 12.24 1.49 16.80
CA GLU A 386 11.65 0.48 15.93
C GLU A 386 12.65 -0.02 14.88
N PHE A 387 13.38 0.89 14.21
CA PHE A 387 14.35 0.49 13.19
C PHE A 387 15.49 -0.33 13.79
N LYS A 388 15.98 -0.03 14.99
CA LYS A 388 16.99 -0.86 15.66
C LYS A 388 16.43 -2.20 16.15
N ALA A 389 15.21 -2.18 16.67
CA ALA A 389 14.53 -3.36 17.21
C ALA A 389 14.24 -4.43 16.15
N LEU A 390 13.89 -3.97 14.94
CA LEU A 390 13.42 -4.82 13.86
C LEU A 390 14.55 -5.26 12.91
N THR A 391 15.72 -4.61 12.95
CA THR A 391 16.89 -4.95 12.10
C THR A 391 17.99 -5.79 12.76
N LEU A 392 17.99 -5.92 14.10
CA LEU A 392 19.02 -6.68 14.82
C LEU A 392 18.84 -8.21 14.76
N ARG A 393 18.45 -8.77 13.60
CA ARG A 393 18.27 -10.22 13.41
C ARG A 393 19.08 -10.73 12.23
#